data_AF-R7TYG2-F1
#
_entry.id   AF-R7TYG2-F1
#
_cell.length_a   1.000
_cell.length_b   1.000
_cell.length_c   1.000
_cell.angle_alpha   90.00
_cell.angle_beta   90.00
_cell.angle_gamma   90.00
#
_symmetry.space_group_name_H-M   'P 1'
#
loop_
_entity.id
_entity.type
_entity.pdbx_description
1 polymer ?
#
loop_
_entity_poly.entity_id
_entity_poly.type
_entity_poly.pdbx_seq_one_letter_code
_entity_poly.pdbx_strand_id
1 'polypeptide(L)'
;MATVAGIGIGLFLLAFIWALCFFFCLAFSRAQGAIANAGIGFVLLAVILTVTLWFFPRGELSAEEQYTVFDSMYIARMTIISFCGVMMVVGGVLMVVFHVFEPQKAVVLKRMR
;
A
#
# COMPACT_ATOMS: atom_id res chain seq x y z
N MET A 1 -10.52 -27.42 11.12
CA MET A 1 -9.95 -26.05 11.05
C MET A 1 -8.60 -26.06 11.74
N ALA A 2 -7.53 -25.59 11.09
CA ALA A 2 -6.20 -25.57 11.69
C ALA A 2 -6.13 -24.53 12.83
N THR A 3 -5.71 -24.98 14.01
CA THR A 3 -5.56 -24.13 15.20
C THR A 3 -4.10 -24.16 15.66
N VAL A 4 -3.55 -23.00 16.00
CA VAL A 4 -2.21 -22.86 16.58
C VAL A 4 -2.39 -22.45 18.04
N ALA A 5 -1.91 -23.26 18.98
CA ALA A 5 -2.06 -23.02 20.42
C ALA A 5 -3.52 -22.78 20.88
N GLY A 6 -4.50 -23.46 20.25
CA GLY A 6 -5.93 -23.27 20.53
C GLY A 6 -6.55 -22.02 19.91
N ILE A 7 -5.77 -21.21 19.20
CA ILE A 7 -6.20 -19.99 18.50
C ILE A 7 -6.39 -20.32 17.01
N GLY A 8 -7.45 -19.79 16.40
CA GLY A 8 -7.66 -19.92 14.96
C GLY A 8 -6.51 -19.31 14.15
N ILE A 9 -6.04 -19.99 13.11
CA ILE A 9 -4.85 -19.59 12.36
C ILE A 9 -4.89 -18.16 11.80
N GLY A 10 -6.07 -17.65 11.44
CA GLY A 10 -6.25 -16.28 10.99
C GLY A 10 -5.95 -15.24 12.08
N LEU A 11 -6.40 -15.49 13.32
CA LEU A 11 -6.11 -14.60 14.45
C LEU A 11 -4.64 -14.66 14.85
N PHE A 12 -4.04 -15.86 14.81
CA PHE A 12 -2.61 -16.02 15.05
C PHE A 12 -1.75 -15.23 14.05
N LEU A 13 -2.07 -15.32 12.74
CA LEU A 13 -1.41 -14.55 11.70
C LEU A 13 -1.58 -13.04 11.91
N LEU A 14 -2.78 -12.59 12.26
CA LEU A 14 -3.04 -11.17 12.50
C LEU A 14 -2.22 -10.65 13.69
N ALA A 15 -2.19 -11.39 14.80
CA ALA A 15 -1.39 -11.04 15.96
C ALA A 15 0.11 -10.97 15.63
N PHE A 16 0.60 -11.91 14.83
CA PHE A 16 1.99 -11.94 14.38
C PHE A 16 2.36 -10.73 13.49
N ILE A 17 1.50 -10.37 12.54
CA ILE A 17 1.69 -9.19 11.68
C ILE A 17 1.80 -7.91 12.52
N TRP A 18 0.90 -7.72 13.48
CA TRP A 18 0.91 -6.55 14.35
C TRP A 18 2.11 -6.53 15.30
N ALA A 19 2.52 -7.68 15.83
CA ALA A 19 3.74 -7.79 16.64
C ALA A 19 4.98 -7.36 15.85
N LEU A 20 5.13 -7.82 14.60
CA LEU A 20 6.21 -7.38 13.72
C LEU A 20 6.12 -5.87 13.41
N CYS A 21 4.92 -5.37 13.13
CA CYS A 21 4.71 -3.94 12.89
C CYS A 21 5.21 -3.10 14.06
N PHE A 22 4.80 -3.42 15.29
CA PHE A 22 5.24 -2.70 16.47
C PHE A 22 6.74 -2.85 16.72
N PHE A 23 7.30 -4.03 16.50
CA PHE A 23 8.74 -4.25 16.60
C PHE A 23 9.51 -3.32 15.64
N PHE A 24 9.09 -3.23 14.38
CA PHE A 24 9.71 -2.31 13.41
C PHE A 24 9.48 -0.85 13.78
N CYS A 25 8.28 -0.46 14.23
CA CYS A 25 8.03 0.90 14.71
C CYS A 25 8.99 1.28 15.86
N LEU A 26 9.21 0.38 16.82
CA LEU A 26 10.14 0.60 17.92
C LEU A 26 11.59 0.69 17.43
N ALA A 27 11.99 -0.19 16.51
CA ALA A 27 13.34 -0.18 15.93
C ALA A 27 13.63 1.13 15.18
N PHE A 28 12.67 1.61 14.37
CA PHE A 28 12.81 2.84 13.58
C PHE A 28 12.55 4.13 14.38
N SER A 29 11.91 4.05 15.56
CA SER A 29 11.70 5.22 16.42
C SER A 29 13.00 5.90 16.86
N ARG A 30 14.12 5.15 16.84
CA ARG A 30 15.46 5.64 17.18
C ARG A 30 16.29 6.06 15.97
N ALA A 31 15.78 5.89 14.74
CA ALA A 31 16.48 6.29 13.53
C ALA A 31 16.41 7.81 13.35
N GLN A 32 17.48 8.41 12.84
CA GLN A 32 17.53 9.84 12.50
C GLN A 32 17.43 10.03 10.97
N GLY A 33 16.85 11.16 10.55
CA GLY A 33 16.63 11.49 9.13
C GLY A 33 15.32 10.93 8.57
N ALA A 34 15.22 10.81 7.24
CA ALA A 34 13.98 10.44 6.54
C ALA A 34 13.39 9.07 6.96
N ILE A 35 14.24 8.17 7.48
CA ILE A 35 13.87 6.83 7.94
C ILE A 35 13.09 6.87 9.28
N ALA A 36 13.16 7.97 10.04
CA ALA A 36 12.41 8.12 11.30
C ALA A 36 10.89 7.99 11.09
N ASN A 37 10.38 8.41 9.92
CA ASN A 37 8.96 8.34 9.58
C ASN A 37 8.53 6.99 8.98
N ALA A 38 9.46 6.05 8.77
CA ALA A 38 9.15 4.74 8.18
C ALA A 38 8.13 3.94 9.01
N GLY A 39 8.07 4.19 10.33
CA GLY A 39 7.08 3.59 11.23
C GLY A 39 5.63 3.81 10.78
N ILE A 40 5.31 4.99 10.24
CA ILE A 40 3.95 5.29 9.72
C ILE A 40 3.64 4.38 8.52
N GLY A 41 4.62 4.12 7.66
CA GLY A 41 4.48 3.21 6.53
C GLY A 41 4.18 1.77 6.95
N PHE A 42 4.86 1.26 8.00
CA PHE A 42 4.60 -0.08 8.54
C PHE A 42 3.20 -0.21 9.13
N VAL A 43 2.72 0.82 9.84
CA VAL A 43 1.35 0.84 10.39
C VAL A 43 0.32 0.83 9.26
N LEU A 44 0.50 1.66 8.23
CA LEU A 44 -0.39 1.65 7.07
C LEU A 44 -0.41 0.28 6.37
N LEU A 45 0.75 -0.36 6.22
CA LEU A 45 0.85 -1.69 5.64
C LEU A 45 0.12 -2.74 6.49
N ALA A 46 0.27 -2.72 7.81
CA ALA A 46 -0.43 -3.63 8.72
C ALA A 46 -1.97 -3.45 8.66
N VAL A 47 -2.45 -2.21 8.53
CA VAL A 47 -3.87 -1.91 8.33
C VAL A 47 -4.37 -2.46 7.01
N ILE A 48 -3.65 -2.24 5.91
CA ILE A 48 -4.01 -2.77 4.58
C ILE A 48 -4.10 -4.29 4.62
N LEU A 49 -3.12 -4.98 5.22
CA LEU A 49 -3.15 -6.43 5.37
C LEU A 49 -4.35 -6.89 6.20
N THR A 50 -4.67 -6.18 7.28
CA THR A 50 -5.82 -6.48 8.14
C THR A 50 -7.13 -6.37 7.36
N VAL A 51 -7.30 -5.30 6.58
CA VAL A 51 -8.49 -5.08 5.75
C VAL A 51 -8.61 -6.15 4.66
N THR A 52 -7.51 -6.48 3.98
CA THR A 52 -7.49 -7.55 2.98
C THR A 52 -7.87 -8.90 3.58
N LEU A 53 -7.28 -9.26 4.73
CA LEU A 53 -7.62 -10.49 5.46
C LEU A 53 -9.08 -10.50 5.94
N TRP A 54 -9.65 -9.34 6.24
CA TRP A 54 -11.05 -9.21 6.64
C TRP A 54 -12.01 -9.50 5.50
N PHE A 55 -11.74 -8.96 4.31
CA PHE A 55 -12.55 -9.17 3.11
C PHE A 55 -12.25 -10.47 2.38
N PHE A 56 -11.17 -11.17 2.73
CA PHE A 56 -10.85 -12.46 2.15
C PHE A 56 -11.99 -13.44 2.41
N PRO A 57 -12.60 -14.06 1.37
CA PRO A 57 -13.74 -14.94 1.54
C PRO A 57 -13.35 -16.14 2.42
N ARG A 58 -14.07 -16.34 3.52
CA ARG A 58 -13.85 -17.42 4.48
C ARG A 58 -14.98 -18.43 4.34
N GLY A 59 -14.72 -19.55 3.66
CA GLY A 59 -15.70 -20.62 3.45
C GLY A 59 -15.11 -21.77 2.63
N GLU A 60 -15.76 -22.93 2.66
CA GLU A 60 -15.48 -24.00 1.70
C GLU A 60 -16.06 -23.58 0.34
N LEU A 61 -15.27 -23.72 -0.72
CA LEU A 61 -15.75 -23.48 -2.09
C LEU A 61 -16.90 -24.45 -2.37
N SER A 62 -18.03 -23.93 -2.85
CA SER A 62 -19.18 -24.75 -3.25
C SER A 62 -18.79 -25.69 -4.39
N ALA A 63 -19.41 -26.87 -4.47
CA ALA A 63 -19.17 -27.83 -5.55
C ALA A 63 -19.42 -27.23 -6.95
N GLU A 64 -20.22 -26.17 -7.07
CA GLU A 64 -20.42 -25.41 -8.31
C GLU A 64 -19.24 -24.51 -8.68
N GLU A 65 -18.52 -23.95 -7.70
CA GLU A 65 -17.31 -23.13 -7.90
C GLU A 65 -16.11 -23.98 -8.37
N GLN A 66 -16.20 -25.30 -8.20
CA GLN A 66 -15.16 -26.25 -8.61
C GLN A 66 -15.11 -26.44 -10.14
N TYR A 67 -16.19 -26.10 -10.86
CA TYR A 67 -16.29 -26.22 -12.32
C TYR A 67 -16.22 -24.88 -13.06
N THR A 68 -16.21 -23.76 -12.35
CA THR A 68 -16.03 -22.44 -12.95
C THR A 68 -14.56 -22.20 -13.26
N VAL A 69 -14.23 -22.06 -14.55
CA VAL A 69 -12.89 -21.69 -14.99
C VAL A 69 -12.65 -20.23 -14.62
N PHE A 70 -11.83 -19.99 -13.59
CA PHE A 70 -11.38 -18.66 -13.20
C PHE A 70 -10.10 -18.29 -13.94
N ASP A 71 -10.00 -17.02 -14.36
CA ASP A 71 -8.72 -16.45 -14.80
C ASP A 71 -7.82 -16.22 -13.58
N SER A 72 -6.85 -17.11 -13.40
CA SER A 72 -5.89 -17.06 -12.30
C SER A 72 -4.99 -15.82 -12.33
N MET A 73 -4.83 -15.17 -13.48
CA MET A 73 -4.05 -13.92 -13.60
C MET A 73 -4.89 -12.66 -13.37
N TYR A 74 -6.21 -12.77 -13.21
CA TYR A 74 -7.08 -11.60 -13.05
C TYR A 74 -6.65 -10.70 -11.88
N ILE A 75 -6.42 -11.29 -10.71
CA ILE A 75 -6.01 -10.56 -9.49
C ILE A 75 -4.67 -9.86 -9.69
N ALA A 76 -3.68 -10.57 -10.25
CA ALA A 76 -2.36 -10.01 -10.51
C ALA A 76 -2.41 -8.83 -11.49
N ARG A 77 -3.15 -8.98 -12.60
CA ARG A 77 -3.31 -7.91 -13.61
C ARG A 77 -4.01 -6.69 -13.02
N MET A 78 -5.11 -6.87 -12.29
CA MET A 78 -5.84 -5.76 -11.68
C MET A 78 -5.02 -5.05 -10.60
N THR A 79 -4.19 -5.79 -9.85
CA THR A 79 -3.29 -5.21 -8.85
C THR A 79 -2.24 -4.32 -9.50
N ILE A 80 -1.60 -4.79 -10.59
CA ILE A 80 -0.61 -4.00 -11.34
C ILE A 80 -1.26 -2.75 -11.96
N ILE A 81 -2.43 -2.90 -12.59
CA ILE A 81 -3.15 -1.78 -13.21
C ILE A 81 -3.52 -0.73 -12.15
N SER A 82 -4.05 -1.16 -11.00
CA SER A 82 -4.38 -0.27 -9.89
C SER A 82 -3.15 0.48 -9.37
N PHE A 83 -2.05 -0.25 -9.12
CA PHE A 83 -0.80 0.35 -8.66
C PHE A 83 -0.25 1.37 -9.67
N CYS A 84 -0.19 1.01 -10.95
CA CYS A 84 0.24 1.92 -12.02
C CYS A 84 -0.67 3.15 -12.10
N GLY A 85 -1.99 2.98 -11.96
CA GLY A 85 -2.95 4.09 -11.96
C GLY A 85 -2.73 5.06 -10.81
N VAL A 86 -2.52 4.56 -9.59
CA VAL A 86 -2.18 5.39 -8.42
C VAL A 86 -0.87 6.13 -8.63
N MET A 87 0.18 5.44 -9.09
CA MET A 87 1.49 6.07 -9.37
C MET A 87 1.38 7.17 -10.45
N MET A 88 0.56 6.94 -11.48
CA MET A 88 0.29 7.94 -12.53
C MET A 88 -0.38 9.19 -11.94
N VAL A 89 -1.40 9.02 -11.09
CA VAL A 89 -2.10 10.15 -10.46
C VAL A 89 -1.15 10.92 -9.54
N VAL A 90 -0.40 10.22 -8.68
CA VAL A 90 0.59 10.85 -7.79
C VAL A 90 1.63 11.62 -8.60
N GLY A 91 2.23 10.99 -9.61
CA GLY A 91 3.20 11.63 -10.49
C GLY A 91 2.63 12.87 -11.21
N GLY A 92 1.39 12.78 -11.71
CA GLY A 92 0.70 13.90 -12.34
C GLY A 92 0.49 15.08 -11.39
N VAL A 93 0.05 14.81 -10.15
CA VAL A 93 -0.11 15.85 -9.12
C VAL A 93 1.24 16.49 -8.79
N LEU A 94 2.30 15.70 -8.58
CA LEU A 94 3.62 16.24 -8.29
C LEU A 94 4.15 17.11 -9.45
N MET A 95 3.92 16.71 -10.70
CA MET A 95 4.32 17.48 -11.88
C MET A 95 3.60 18.83 -11.95
N VAL A 96 2.30 18.86 -11.64
CA VAL A 96 1.55 20.12 -11.53
C VAL A 96 2.13 20.99 -10.42
N VAL A 97 2.31 20.45 -9.22
CA VAL A 97 2.81 21.21 -8.06
C VAL A 97 4.22 21.76 -8.31
N PHE A 98 5.11 20.94 -8.87
CA PHE A 98 6.53 21.29 -8.99
C PHE A 98 6.96 21.91 -10.30
N HIS A 99 6.18 21.81 -11.40
CA HIS A 99 6.60 22.39 -12.68
C HIS A 99 5.61 23.44 -13.21
N VAL A 100 4.31 23.25 -13.01
CA VAL A 100 3.32 24.26 -13.45
C VAL A 100 3.37 25.50 -12.58
N PHE A 101 3.63 25.33 -11.27
CA PHE A 101 3.73 26.45 -10.32
C PHE A 101 5.17 26.99 -10.16
N GLU A 102 6.12 26.62 -11.03
CA GLU A 102 7.44 27.24 -10.99
C GLU A 102 7.35 28.74 -11.34
N PRO A 103 7.92 29.62 -10.50
CA PRO A 103 7.88 31.05 -10.73
C PRO A 103 8.64 31.39 -12.02
N GLN A 104 7.89 31.78 -13.05
CA GLN A 104 8.45 32.23 -14.32
C GLN A 104 9.15 33.58 -14.12
N LYS A 105 10.47 33.61 -14.34
CA LYS A 105 11.24 34.86 -14.26
C LYS A 105 10.92 35.72 -15.49
N ALA A 106 10.51 36.96 -15.25
CA ALA A 106 10.32 37.92 -16.34
C ALA A 106 11.66 38.21 -17.03
N VAL A 107 11.67 38.17 -18.36
CA VAL A 107 12.80 38.63 -19.16
C VAL A 107 12.83 40.15 -19.16
N VAL A 108 14.00 40.74 -18.89
CA VAL A 108 14.17 42.20 -18.87
C VAL A 108 13.99 42.76 -20.28
N LEU A 109 13.02 43.66 -20.45
CA LEU A 109 12.77 44.31 -21.75
C LEU A 109 13.94 45.25 -22.09
N LYS A 110 14.56 45.03 -23.25
CA LYS A 110 15.62 45.89 -23.77
C LYS A 110 15.03 47.26 -24.11
N ARG A 111 15.40 48.29 -23.34
CA ARG A 111 14.99 49.68 -23.61
C ARG A 111 15.58 50.11 -24.96
N MET A 112 14.74 50.22 -25.98
CA MET A 112 15.12 50.87 -27.24
C MET A 112 15.26 52.37 -26.97
N ARG A 113 16.42 52.92 -27.31
CA ARG A 113 16.80 54.32 -27.10
C ARG A 113 16.38 55.17 -28.29
#